data_AF-A0A2T2VHA5-F1
#
_entry.id   AF-A0A2T2VHA5-F1
#
_cell.length_a   1.000
_cell.length_b   1.000
_cell.length_c   1.000
_cell.angle_alpha   90.00
_cell.angle_beta   90.00
_cell.angle_gamma   90.00
#
_symmetry.space_group_name_H-M   'P 1'
#
loop_
_entity.id
_entity.type
_entity.pdbx_description
1 polymer ?
#
loop_
_entity_poly.entity_id
_entity_poly.type
_entity_poly.pdbx_seq_one_letter_code
_entity_poly.pdbx_strand_id
1 'polypeptide(L)' 'NSGEVEPDHFRFFVGYSGWDAGQLEGEMQQKAWMVARSKAEYIFDYDPDNLWRSILKEKGGSFKLMANFPEDPSLN' A
#
# COMPACT_ATOMS: atom_id res chain seq x y z
N ASN A 1 -10.19 -1.10 -33.39
CA ASN A 1 -9.56 -1.63 -32.17
C ASN A 1 -8.90 -2.95 -32.47
N SER A 2 -7.63 -2.91 -32.86
CA SER A 2 -6.72 -4.03 -32.61
C SER A 2 -6.70 -4.20 -31.09
N GLY A 3 -7.18 -5.32 -30.55
CA GLY A 3 -7.30 -5.56 -29.12
C GLY A 3 -5.95 -5.75 -28.41
N GLU A 4 -5.01 -4.84 -28.66
CA GLU A 4 -3.66 -4.86 -28.13
C GLU A 4 -3.68 -4.30 -26.70
N VAL A 5 -3.15 -5.10 -25.77
CA VAL A 5 -3.02 -4.75 -24.36
C VAL A 5 -1.53 -4.71 -24.05
N GLU A 6 -1.06 -3.58 -23.53
CA GLU A 6 0.32 -3.43 -23.07
C GLU A 6 0.48 -4.02 -21.66
N PRO A 7 1.65 -4.59 -21.32
CA PRO A 7 1.89 -5.20 -20.01
C PRO A 7 1.56 -4.31 -18.81
N ASP A 8 1.71 -2.99 -18.95
CA ASP A 8 1.51 -2.02 -17.87
C ASP A 8 0.01 -1.78 -17.57
N HIS A 9 -0.89 -2.26 -18.43
CA HIS A 9 -2.34 -2.14 -18.23
C HIS A 9 -2.92 -3.18 -17.26
N PHE A 10 -2.13 -4.17 -16.82
CA PHE A 10 -2.60 -5.21 -15.90
C PHE A 10 -1.51 -5.64 -14.92
N ARG A 11 -1.95 -6.07 -13.73
CA ARG A 11 -1.06 -6.66 -12.73
C ARG A 11 -1.71 -7.90 -12.15
N PHE A 12 -0.95 -8.99 -12.11
CA PHE A 12 -1.40 -10.23 -11.51
C PHE A 12 -1.03 -10.28 -10.03
N PHE A 13 -1.99 -10.67 -9.20
CA PHE A 13 -1.78 -10.93 -7.77
C PHE A 13 -2.20 -12.37 -7.49
N VAL A 14 -1.41 -13.09 -6.69
CA VAL A 14 -1.70 -14.46 -6.28
C VAL A 14 -1.93 -14.47 -4.79
N GLY A 15 -3.11 -14.93 -4.37
CA GLY A 15 -3.55 -14.87 -2.98
C GLY A 15 -4.27 -13.57 -2.63
N TYR A 16 -4.70 -13.48 -1.37
CA TYR A 16 -5.38 -12.30 -0.84
C TYR A 16 -5.18 -12.22 0.67
N SER A 17 -5.28 -11.01 1.22
CA SER A 17 -5.41 -10.80 2.66
C SER A 17 -6.88 -10.93 3.05
N GLY A 18 -7.15 -11.71 4.09
CA GLY A 18 -8.49 -11.91 4.64
C GLY A 18 -8.50 -11.64 6.13
N TRP A 19 -9.65 -11.20 6.64
CA TRP A 19 -9.87 -10.97 8.06
C TRP A 19 -11.06 -11.79 8.53
N ASP A 20 -10.93 -12.40 9.70
CA ASP A 20 -12.05 -13.01 10.41
C ASP A 20 -13.01 -11.93 10.96
N ALA A 21 -14.20 -12.35 11.38
CA ALA A 21 -15.21 -11.43 11.90
C ALA A 21 -14.67 -10.62 13.10
N GLY A 22 -14.68 -9.29 12.97
CA GLY A 22 -14.21 -8.37 14.01
C GLY A 22 -12.69 -8.18 14.08
N GLN A 23 -11.91 -8.94 13.29
CA GLN A 23 -10.45 -8.87 13.35
C GLN A 23 -9.93 -7.53 12.84
N LEU A 24 -10.42 -7.06 11.68
CA LEU A 24 -10.00 -5.79 11.11
C LEU A 24 -10.33 -4.62 12.06
N GLU A 25 -11.52 -4.63 12.67
CA GLU A 25 -11.92 -3.62 13.66
C GLU A 25 -10.99 -3.61 14.88
N GLY A 26 -10.61 -4.80 15.38
CA GLY A 26 -9.64 -4.93 16.47
C GLY A 26 -8.27 -4.37 16.10
N GLU A 27 -7.76 -4.70 14.91
CA GLU A 27 -6.47 -4.22 14.41
C GLU A 27 -6.48 -2.69 14.20
N MET A 28 -7.61 -2.15 13.72
CA MET A 28 -7.83 -0.70 13.59
C MET A 28 -7.81 0.01 14.95
N GLN A 29 -8.44 -0.57 15.98
CA GLN A 29 -8.43 -0.01 17.35
C GLN A 29 -7.02 -0.02 17.96
N GLN A 30 -6.23 -1.06 17.66
CA GLN A 30 -4.82 -1.16 18.06
C GLN A 30 -3.89 -0.24 17.27
N LYS A 31 -4.41 0.51 16.28
CA LYS A 31 -3.64 1.36 15.36
C LYS A 31 -2.59 0.57 14.56
N ALA A 32 -2.85 -0.71 14.29
CA ALA A 32 -2.01 -1.54 13.46
C ALA A 32 -2.09 -1.15 11.97
N TRP A 33 -3.22 -0.58 11.54
CA TRP A 33 -3.45 -0.12 10.17
C TRP A 33 -3.66 1.39 10.08
N MET A 34 -3.20 1.94 8.96
CA MET A 34 -3.43 3.33 8.58
C MET A 34 -4.28 3.37 7.32
N VAL A 35 -5.50 3.93 7.42
CA VAL A 35 -6.40 4.03 6.26
C VAL A 35 -5.97 5.20 5.37
N ALA A 36 -5.88 4.93 4.07
CA ALA A 36 -5.61 5.91 3.03
C ALA A 36 -6.65 5.76 1.90
N ARG A 37 -6.91 6.85 1.17
CA ARG A 37 -7.70 6.76 -0.07
C ARG A 37 -6.85 6.06 -1.13
N SER A 38 -7.40 5.03 -1.75
CA SER A 38 -6.76 4.35 -2.87
C SER A 38 -6.98 5.11 -4.18
N LYS A 39 -6.04 4.95 -5.12
CA LYS A 39 -6.11 5.43 -6.50
C LYS A 39 -5.65 4.32 -7.44
N ALA A 40 -6.13 4.32 -8.68
CA ALA A 40 -5.71 3.33 -9.67
C ALA A 40 -4.21 3.43 -9.95
N GLU A 41 -3.66 4.65 -9.97
CA GLU A 41 -2.23 4.89 -10.19
C GLU A 41 -1.36 4.06 -9.23
N TYR A 42 -1.76 3.89 -7.95
CA TYR A 42 -1.02 3.10 -6.97
C TYR A 42 -0.83 1.63 -7.34
N ILE A 43 -1.72 1.08 -8.18
CA ILE A 43 -1.67 -0.32 -8.62
C ILE A 43 -0.88 -0.44 -9.92
N PHE A 44 -1.01 0.51 -10.84
CA PHE A 44 -0.47 0.40 -12.20
C PHE A 44 0.80 1.22 -12.44
N ASP A 45 0.86 2.45 -11.92
CA ASP A 45 1.88 3.43 -12.29
C ASP A 45 3.05 3.47 -11.30
N TYR A 46 2.85 2.95 -10.09
CA TYR A 46 3.88 2.94 -9.05
C TYR A 46 4.67 1.64 -9.03
N ASP A 47 5.99 1.80 -8.86
CA ASP A 47 6.92 0.74 -8.52
C ASP A 47 6.52 0.11 -7.16
N PRO A 48 6.22 -1.20 -7.10
CA PRO A 48 5.84 -1.90 -5.87
C PRO A 48 6.80 -1.65 -4.70
N ASP A 49 8.11 -1.65 -4.96
CA ASP A 49 9.14 -1.52 -3.92
C ASP A 49 9.11 -0.14 -3.27
N ASN A 50 8.62 0.86 -4.01
CA ASN A 50 8.53 2.25 -3.57
C ASN A 50 7.11 2.69 -3.22
N LEU A 51 6.10 1.83 -3.39
CA LEU A 51 4.70 2.15 -3.23
C LEU A 51 4.38 2.67 -1.83
N TRP A 52 4.83 1.94 -0.80
CA TRP A 52 4.58 2.28 0.60
C TRP A 52 5.11 3.68 0.96
N ARG A 53 6.38 3.94 0.63
CA ARG A 53 7.02 5.25 0.87
C ARG A 53 6.32 6.36 0.11
N SER A 54 5.85 6.09 -1.11
CA SER A 54 5.17 7.06 -1.95
C SER A 54 3.81 7.46 -1.37
N ILE A 55 2.99 6.49 -0.96
CA ILE A 55 1.68 6.72 -0.33
C ILE A 55 1.84 7.51 0.99
N LEU A 56 2.81 7.15 1.82
CA LEU A 56 3.07 7.86 3.09
C LEU A 56 3.52 9.30 2.86
N LYS A 57 4.37 9.56 1.86
CA LYS A 57 4.80 10.90 1.48
C LYS A 57 3.63 11.76 0.99
N GLU A 58 2.75 11.18 0.17
CA GLU A 58 1.57 11.86 -0.36
C GLU A 58 0.58 12.21 0.76
N LYS A 59 0.36 11.29 1.71
CA LYS A 59 -0.54 11.50 2.85
C LYS A 59 -0.13 12.69 3.74
N GLY A 60 1.15 13.06 3.75
CA GLY A 60 1.65 14.24 4.45
C GLY A 60 1.58 14.15 5.98
N GLY A 61 1.89 15.26 6.67
CA GLY A 61 1.83 15.32 8.14
C GLY A 61 2.80 14.36 8.84
N SER A 62 2.34 13.74 9.94
CA SER A 62 3.12 12.78 10.73
C SER A 62 3.53 11.51 9.95
N PHE A 63 2.86 11.20 8.84
CA PHE A 63 3.15 10.03 8.00
C PHE A 63 4.45 10.18 7.20
N LYS A 64 4.91 11.42 6.95
CA LYS A 64 6.21 11.68 6.29
C LYS A 64 7.40 11.22 7.14
N LEU A 65 7.27 11.26 8.47
CA LEU A 65 8.31 10.73 9.36
C LEU A 65 8.38 9.21 9.23
N MET A 66 7.23 8.54 9.18
CA MET A 66 7.12 7.09 8.98
C MET A 66 7.69 6.61 7.64
N ALA A 67 7.59 7.42 6.58
CA ALA A 67 8.13 7.09 5.26
C ALA A 67 9.67 6.95 5.21
N ASN A 68 10.36 7.48 6.23
CA ASN A 68 11.82 7.44 6.35
C ASN A 68 12.30 6.38 7.35
N PHE A 69 11.40 5.67 8.04
CA PHE A 69 11.83 4.56 8.88
C PHE A 69 12.29 3.39 8.01
N PRO A 70 13.38 2.71 8.39
CA PRO A 70 13.83 1.51 7.69
C PRO A 70 12.75 0.43 7.76
N GLU A 71 12.66 -0.40 6.71
CA GLU A 71 11.75 -1.55 6.65
C GLU A 71 12.04 -2.59 7.73
N ASP A 72 13.25 -2.59 8.28
CA ASP A 72 13.66 -3.41 9.41
C ASP A 72 13.82 -2.56 10.69
N PRO A 73 13.00 -2.81 11.74
CA PRO A 73 13.15 -2.16 13.04
C PRO A 73 14.49 -2.44 13.74
N SER A 74 15.24 -3.49 13.34
CA SER A 74 16.51 -3.86 13.97
C SER A 74 17.72 -3.04 13.49
N LEU A 75 17.53 -2.06 12.60
CA LEU A 75 18.59 -1.20 12.08
C LEU A 75 18.76 0.13 12.87
N ASN A 76 18.25 0.21 14.11
CA ASN A 76 18.47 1.34 15.03
C ASN A 76 19.42 0.97 16.18
#